data_AF-A0A0G0T3D5-F1
#
_entry.id   AF-A0A0G0T3D5-F1
#
_cell.length_a   1.000
_cell.length_b   1.000
_cell.length_c   1.000
_cell.angle_alpha   90.00
_cell.angle_beta   90.00
_cell.angle_gamma   90.00
#
_symmetry.space_group_name_H-M   'P 1'
#
loop_
_entity.id
_entity.type
_entity.pdbx_description
1 polymer ?
#
loop_
_entity_poly.entity_id
_entity_poly.type
_entity_poly.pdbx_seq_one_letter_code
_entity_poly.pdbx_strand_id
1 'polypeptide(L)'
;SDSGTIAEESALLGFHAVQIRSNIERTESIEKGIIMLTGRNRNAIINAIQLVVKGGSVENAPIPDDYNDTNISLKVAKLVMGLASVRKYT
;
A
#
# COMPACT_ATOMS: atom_id res chain seq x y z
N SER A 1 3.14 0.88 -12.42
CA SER A 1 2.65 2.20 -11.97
C SER A 1 3.77 2.93 -11.27
N ASP A 2 3.84 4.25 -11.38
CA ASP A 2 4.69 5.13 -10.55
C ASP A 2 3.89 5.88 -9.46
N SER A 3 2.57 5.62 -9.36
CA SER A 3 1.72 6.18 -8.32
C SER A 3 2.27 5.88 -6.91
N GLY A 4 2.11 6.84 -6.00
CA GLY A 4 2.44 6.69 -4.58
C GLY A 4 1.47 5.78 -3.84
N THR A 5 0.20 5.76 -4.26
CA THR A 5 -0.89 5.01 -3.62
C THR A 5 -1.04 3.58 -4.13
N ILE A 6 -0.27 3.18 -5.15
CA ILE A 6 -0.45 1.89 -5.81
C ILE A 6 -0.30 0.71 -4.83
N ALA A 7 0.56 0.85 -3.80
CA ALA A 7 0.72 -0.17 -2.77
C ALA A 7 -0.59 -0.42 -2.00
N GLU A 8 -1.22 0.66 -1.54
CA GLU A 8 -2.48 0.63 -0.80
C GLU A 8 -3.63 0.12 -1.68
N GLU A 9 -3.76 0.64 -2.90
CA GLU A 9 -4.79 0.22 -3.85
C GLU A 9 -4.67 -1.26 -4.21
N SER A 10 -3.45 -1.73 -4.49
CA SER A 10 -3.20 -3.14 -4.85
C SER A 10 -3.54 -4.10 -3.70
N ALA A 11 -3.23 -3.71 -2.47
CA ALA A 11 -3.53 -4.49 -1.29
C ALA A 11 -5.02 -4.55 -0.98
N LEU A 12 -5.73 -3.42 -1.08
CA LEU A 12 -7.16 -3.34 -0.77
C LEU A 12 -8.04 -3.96 -1.87
N LEU A 13 -7.63 -3.87 -3.14
CA LEU A 13 -8.41 -4.34 -4.29
C LEU A 13 -7.98 -5.72 -4.78
N GLY A 14 -7.01 -6.36 -4.13
CA GLY A 14 -6.68 -7.77 -4.37
C GLY A 14 -5.96 -8.05 -5.70
N PHE A 15 -5.11 -7.14 -6.17
CA PHE A 15 -4.33 -7.35 -7.39
C PHE A 15 -2.83 -7.12 -7.18
N HIS A 16 -1.99 -7.82 -7.95
CA HIS A 16 -0.54 -7.58 -7.92
C HIS A 16 -0.17 -6.28 -8.64
N ALA A 17 0.78 -5.53 -8.08
CA ALA A 17 1.31 -4.31 -8.72
C ALA A 17 2.82 -4.37 -8.96
N VAL A 18 3.26 -3.72 -10.04
CA VAL A 18 4.67 -3.42 -10.30
C VAL A 18 4.90 -1.92 -10.15
N GLN A 19 5.73 -1.52 -9.18
CA GLN A 19 6.09 -0.14 -8.94
C GLN A 19 7.38 0.25 -9.68
N ILE A 20 7.25 1.25 -10.54
CA ILE A 20 8.33 1.76 -11.40
C ILE A 20 8.98 2.97 -10.71
N ARG A 21 9.59 2.71 -9.55
CA ARG A 21 10.32 3.70 -8.74
C ARG A 21 11.63 3.10 -8.24
N SER A 22 12.56 3.94 -7.81
CA SER A 22 13.82 3.51 -7.20
C SER A 22 13.71 3.32 -5.67
N ASN A 23 12.60 3.76 -5.08
CA ASN A 23 12.32 3.66 -3.66
C ASN A 23 10.83 3.38 -3.44
N ILE A 24 10.50 2.95 -2.23
CA ILE A 24 9.13 2.68 -1.78
C ILE A 24 8.98 3.16 -0.34
N GLU A 25 7.82 3.75 -0.03
CA GLU A 25 7.47 4.24 1.31
C GLU A 25 6.67 3.21 2.11
N ARG A 26 6.14 2.19 1.42
CA ARG A 26 5.22 1.14 1.93
C ARG A 26 5.88 -0.24 1.86
N THR A 27 6.89 -0.49 2.68
CA THR A 27 7.63 -1.77 2.70
C THR A 27 6.75 -2.95 3.09
N GLU A 28 5.73 -2.72 3.90
CA GLU A 28 4.75 -3.71 4.35
C GLU A 28 4.01 -4.39 3.18
N SER A 29 3.76 -3.67 2.08
CA SER A 29 3.13 -4.25 0.88
C SER A 29 4.06 -5.18 0.10
N ILE A 30 5.38 -4.97 0.19
CA ILE A 30 6.39 -5.88 -0.40
C ILE A 30 6.47 -7.16 0.42
N GLU A 31 6.46 -7.05 1.75
CA GLU A 31 6.53 -8.21 2.65
C GLU A 31 5.34 -9.15 2.48
N LYS A 32 4.16 -8.61 2.15
CA LYS A 32 2.97 -9.40 1.81
C LYS A 32 2.96 -9.95 0.37
N GLY A 33 3.97 -9.63 -0.44
CA GLY A 33 4.08 -10.10 -1.83
C GLY A 33 3.09 -9.45 -2.80
N ILE A 34 2.42 -8.37 -2.40
CA ILE A 34 1.38 -7.69 -3.20
C ILE A 34 2.03 -6.83 -4.29
N ILE A 35 3.18 -6.24 -4.00
CA ILE A 35 3.88 -5.30 -4.89
C ILE A 35 5.32 -5.69 -5.16
N MET A 36 5.80 -5.43 -6.38
CA MET A 36 7.19 -5.60 -6.79
C MET A 36 7.81 -4.27 -7.22
N LEU A 37 8.96 -3.91 -6.65
CA LEU A 37 9.73 -2.71 -7.01
C LEU A 37 10.80 -3.04 -8.04
N THR A 38 10.86 -2.32 -9.17
CA THR A 38 11.76 -2.67 -10.28
C THR A 38 12.73 -1.57 -10.70
N GLY A 39 12.57 -0.35 -10.21
CA GLY A 39 13.25 0.80 -10.80
C GLY A 39 12.82 1.04 -12.26
N ARG A 40 13.69 1.69 -13.03
CA ARG A 40 13.45 2.05 -14.45
C ARG A 40 14.15 1.13 -15.44
N ASN A 41 14.72 0.01 -15.00
CA ASN A 41 15.36 -0.94 -15.90
C ASN A 41 14.32 -1.72 -16.71
N ARG A 42 14.37 -1.62 -18.03
CA ARG A 42 13.40 -2.25 -18.94
C ARG A 42 13.26 -3.75 -18.73
N ASN A 43 14.37 -4.47 -18.60
CA ASN A 43 14.35 -5.93 -18.45
C ASN A 43 13.79 -6.33 -17.08
N ALA A 44 14.13 -5.59 -16.02
CA ALA A 44 13.57 -5.81 -14.69
C ALA A 44 12.04 -5.62 -14.67
N ILE A 45 11.55 -4.55 -15.32
CA ILE A 45 10.10 -4.29 -15.44
C ILE A 45 9.40 -5.43 -16.18
N ILE A 46 9.94 -5.88 -17.33
CA ILE A 46 9.34 -6.97 -18.12
C ILE A 46 9.30 -8.27 -17.29
N ASN A 47 10.40 -8.62 -16.62
CA ASN A 47 10.46 -9.83 -15.80
C ASN A 47 9.47 -9.79 -14.63
N ALA A 48 9.34 -8.63 -13.97
CA ALA A 48 8.37 -8.44 -12.89
C ALA A 48 6.93 -8.57 -13.38
N ILE A 49 6.60 -7.95 -14.51
CA ILE A 49 5.27 -8.06 -15.14
C ILE A 49 4.94 -9.53 -15.44
N GLN A 50 5.88 -10.27 -16.04
CA GLN A 50 5.67 -11.68 -16.33
C GLN A 50 5.43 -12.52 -15.08
N LEU A 51 6.10 -12.21 -13.97
CA LEU A 51 5.92 -12.90 -12.71
C LEU A 51 4.55 -12.59 -12.09
N VAL A 52 4.16 -11.32 -11.99
CA VAL A 52 2.88 -10.94 -11.37
C VAL A 52 1.67 -11.41 -12.18
N VAL A 53 1.77 -11.43 -13.52
CA VAL A 53 0.69 -11.95 -14.38
C VAL A 53 0.51 -13.46 -14.21
N LYS A 54 1.60 -14.21 -13.97
CA LYS A 54 1.53 -15.64 -13.65
C LYS A 54 1.02 -15.91 -12.24
N GLY A 55 1.17 -14.96 -11.32
CA GLY A 55 0.78 -15.09 -9.90
C GLY A 55 -0.72 -15.05 -9.64
N GLY A 56 -1.54 -14.63 -10.61
CA GLY A 56 -2.99 -14.57 -10.44
C GLY A 56 -3.46 -13.45 -9.50
N SER A 57 -4.65 -13.63 -8.91
CA SER A 57 -5.25 -12.69 -7.94
C SER A 57 -4.63 -12.85 -6.55
N VAL A 58 -4.59 -11.75 -5.79
CA VAL A 58 -4.19 -11.72 -4.36
C VAL A 58 -5.35 -11.38 -3.45
N GLU A 59 -6.58 -11.55 -3.90
CA GLU A 59 -7.81 -11.24 -3.15
C GLU A 59 -7.88 -11.94 -1.77
N ASN A 60 -7.24 -13.12 -1.63
CA ASN A 60 -7.15 -13.84 -0.36
C ASN A 60 -5.78 -13.71 0.32
N ALA A 61 -4.88 -12.88 -0.21
CA ALA A 61 -3.59 -12.63 0.42
C ALA A 61 -3.77 -11.78 1.68
N PRO A 62 -2.96 -12.00 2.73
CA PRO A 62 -3.01 -11.17 3.92
C PRO A 62 -2.64 -9.72 3.58
N ILE A 63 -3.60 -8.82 3.73
CA ILE A 63 -3.41 -7.36 3.60
C ILE A 63 -2.50 -6.87 4.76
N PRO A 64 -1.64 -5.86 4.55
CA PRO A 64 -0.92 -5.22 5.65
C PRO A 64 -1.88 -4.73 6.75
N ASP A 65 -1.51 -4.95 8.01
CA ASP A 65 -2.37 -4.61 9.16
C ASP A 65 -2.73 -3.12 9.22
N ASP A 66 -1.82 -2.27 8.74
CA ASP A 66 -2.00 -0.81 8.65
C ASP A 66 -3.17 -0.39 7.74
N TYR A 67 -3.66 -1.28 6.87
CA TYR A 67 -4.74 -0.99 5.93
C TYR A 67 -6.09 -1.59 6.38
N ASN A 68 -6.16 -2.30 7.52
CA ASN A 68 -7.38 -2.99 7.96
C ASN A 68 -8.43 -2.06 8.61
N ASP A 69 -8.05 -0.86 9.02
CA ASP A 69 -8.97 0.09 9.65
C ASP A 69 -9.97 0.65 8.62
N THR A 70 -11.27 0.41 8.82
CA THR A 70 -12.33 0.85 7.89
C THR A 70 -12.95 2.21 8.24
N ASN A 71 -12.75 2.70 9.46
CA ASN A 71 -13.41 3.91 9.97
C ASN A 71 -12.43 5.08 10.19
N ILE A 72 -11.41 5.18 9.34
CA ILE A 72 -10.32 6.17 9.44
C ILE A 72 -10.85 7.60 9.60
N SER A 73 -11.82 8.03 8.79
CA SER A 73 -12.37 9.40 8.89
C SER A 73 -12.98 9.68 10.25
N LEU A 74 -13.71 8.72 10.83
CA LEU A 74 -14.30 8.85 12.16
C LEU A 74 -13.21 8.83 13.25
N LYS A 75 -12.19 7.97 13.11
CA LYS A 75 -11.03 7.91 14.00
C LYS A 75 -10.30 9.25 14.04
N VAL A 76 -10.04 9.86 12.87
CA VAL A 76 -9.42 11.19 12.75
C VAL A 76 -10.32 12.26 13.37
N ALA A 77 -11.62 12.27 13.09
CA ALA A 77 -12.55 13.23 13.67
C ALA A 77 -12.55 13.17 15.21
N LYS A 78 -12.58 11.96 15.79
CA LYS A 78 -12.50 11.76 17.25
C LYS A 78 -11.18 12.30 17.83
N LEU A 79 -10.05 12.05 17.17
CA LEU A 79 -8.74 12.56 17.60
C LEU A 79 -8.68 14.08 17.57
N VAL A 80 -9.07 14.70 16.46
CA VAL A 80 -9.07 16.16 16.30
C VAL A 80 -9.98 16.82 17.34
N MET A 81 -11.24 16.38 17.42
CA MET A 81 -12.22 16.97 18.33
C MET A 81 -11.86 16.74 19.80
N GLY A 82 -11.43 15.53 20.16
CA GLY A 82 -11.10 15.18 21.54
C GLY A 82 -9.81 15.84 22.04
N LEU A 83 -8.77 15.90 21.22
CA LEU A 83 -7.48 16.48 21.63
C LEU A 83 -7.46 18.01 21.58
N ALA A 84 -8.22 18.63 20.67
CA ALA A 84 -8.33 20.09 20.61
C ALA A 84 -8.82 20.69 21.94
N SER A 85 -9.72 20.00 22.66
CA SER A 85 -10.19 20.42 23.99
C SER A 85 -9.15 20.23 25.11
N VAL A 86 -8.24 19.27 24.98
CA VAL A 86 -7.26 18.94 26.03
C VAL A 86 -6.06 19.91 26.01
N ARG A 87 -5.72 20.49 24.85
CA ARG A 87 -4.52 21.33 24.68
C ARG A 87 -4.60 22.73 25.33
N LYS A 88 -5.73 23.13 25.92
CA LYS A 88 -5.89 24.44 26.60
C LYS A 88 -5.47 24.46 28.07
N TYR A 89 -4.99 23.35 28.62
CA TYR A 89 -4.66 23.22 30.05
C TYR A 89 -3.17 22.94 30.33
N THR A 90 -2.29 23.26 29.39
CA THR A 90 -0.82 23.27 29.55
C THR A 90 -0.27 24.61 29.12
#